data_AF-A0A3B9KSK2-F1
#
_entry.id   AF-A0A3B9KSK2-F1
#
_cell.length_a   1.000
_cell.length_b   1.000
_cell.length_c   1.000
_cell.angle_alpha   90.00
_cell.angle_beta   90.00
_cell.angle_gamma   90.00
#
_symmetry.space_group_name_H-M   'P 1'
#
loop_
_entity.id
_entity.type
_entity.pdbx_description
1 polymer ?
#
loop_
_entity_poly.entity_id
_entity_poly.type
_entity_poly.pdbx_seq_one_letter_code
_entity_poly.pdbx_strand_id
1 'polypeptide(L)'
;MKTLNLLIVVVLCLVSVTAFAGGIMTNTNQSAQFTRTMNRNASTDLDAVYYNPAGLSRLNDGLYFHISNQMIWQTKTVINDLPTLNRDEFVGDVFAPLFPNLYFAYKSGKIAVSGGFEPIGGGGSAIYEDGLPSFEMPVSGLVPQLGVQGYKLDTEFEGSSVYYAGQAGLTYKLSDMISLAVGGRVVVAKNTYDGYLKDIMVTEDGTNWVTPGAYLTGVANTLSATASSLQPIIDANAGSYTLSQLQAAGHLTA
;
A
#
# COMPACT_ATOMS: atom_id res chain seq x y z
N MET A 1 -53.30 -10.08 -4.37
CA MET A 1 -52.13 -10.99 -4.29
C MET A 1 -51.04 -10.66 -5.32
N LYS A 2 -51.34 -10.53 -6.62
CA LYS A 2 -50.32 -10.22 -7.65
C LYS A 2 -49.60 -8.87 -7.46
N THR A 3 -50.33 -7.83 -7.09
CA THR A 3 -49.80 -6.48 -6.81
C THR A 3 -48.93 -6.42 -5.54
N LEU A 4 -49.28 -7.17 -4.50
CA LEU A 4 -48.50 -7.24 -3.26
C LEU A 4 -47.15 -7.94 -3.47
N ASN A 5 -47.13 -9.02 -4.25
CA ASN A 5 -45.89 -9.71 -4.61
C ASN A 5 -44.97 -8.84 -5.48
N LEU A 6 -45.55 -8.07 -6.42
CA LEU A 6 -44.78 -7.12 -7.23
C LEU A 6 -44.19 -5.99 -6.38
N LEU A 7 -44.96 -5.46 -5.42
CA LEU A 7 -44.50 -4.44 -4.49
C LEU A 7 -43.33 -4.95 -3.62
N ILE A 8 -43.41 -6.18 -3.12
CA ILE A 8 -42.33 -6.80 -2.32
C ILE A 8 -41.06 -6.95 -3.16
N VAL A 9 -41.17 -7.41 -4.41
CA VAL A 9 -40.02 -7.52 -5.33
C VAL A 9 -39.39 -6.15 -5.61
N VAL A 10 -40.22 -5.13 -5.90
CA VAL A 10 -39.75 -3.76 -6.15
C VAL A 10 -39.07 -3.18 -4.91
N VAL A 11 -39.65 -3.37 -3.73
CA VAL A 11 -39.05 -2.91 -2.47
C VAL A 11 -37.72 -3.61 -2.22
N LEU A 12 -37.63 -4.94 -2.37
CA LEU A 12 -36.38 -5.70 -2.21
C LEU A 12 -35.29 -5.24 -3.20
N CYS A 13 -35.65 -4.93 -4.44
CA CYS A 13 -34.73 -4.35 -5.44
C CYS A 13 -34.29 -2.93 -5.11
N LEU A 14 -35.11 -2.13 -4.41
CA LEU A 14 -34.76 -0.78 -3.99
C LEU A 14 -33.84 -0.78 -2.76
N VAL A 15 -33.98 -1.75 -1.83
CA VAL A 15 -33.08 -1.85 -0.66
C VAL A 15 -31.67 -2.32 -1.04
N SER A 16 -31.51 -3.06 -2.15
CA SER A 16 -30.19 -3.48 -2.62
C SER A 16 -29.31 -2.33 -3.12
N VAL A 17 -29.89 -1.16 -3.44
CA VAL A 17 -29.15 0.00 -3.98
C VAL A 17 -28.43 0.79 -2.86
N THR A 18 -28.85 0.65 -1.60
CA THR A 18 -28.23 1.34 -0.45
C THR A 18 -27.20 0.49 0.29
N ALA A 19 -26.92 -0.72 -0.20
CA ALA A 19 -25.90 -1.59 0.38
C ALA A 19 -24.48 -1.10 -0.01
N PHE A 20 -23.89 -0.25 0.82
CA PHE A 20 -22.45 0.05 0.83
C PHE A 20 -21.66 -1.23 1.17
N ALA A 21 -21.47 -2.13 0.20
CA ALA A 21 -20.95 -3.47 0.44
C ALA A 21 -19.65 -3.81 -0.33
N GLY A 22 -18.96 -2.82 -0.92
CA GLY A 22 -17.65 -3.00 -1.55
C GLY A 22 -16.64 -2.01 -0.99
N GLY A 23 -15.66 -2.49 -0.22
CA GLY A 23 -14.48 -1.72 0.16
C GLY A 23 -13.38 -1.92 -0.87
N ILE A 24 -12.50 -0.92 -1.07
CA ILE A 24 -11.36 -0.99 -2.01
C ILE A 24 -10.40 -2.16 -1.72
N MET A 25 -10.47 -2.73 -0.52
CA MET A 25 -9.60 -3.80 -0.05
C MET A 25 -10.25 -5.20 -0.14
N THR A 26 -11.47 -5.34 -0.68
CA THR A 26 -12.16 -6.64 -0.75
C THR A 26 -11.70 -7.45 -1.95
N ASN A 27 -11.08 -8.58 -1.70
CA ASN A 27 -10.67 -9.56 -2.71
C ASN A 27 -11.86 -10.43 -3.14
N THR A 28 -11.94 -10.72 -4.44
CA THR A 28 -13.05 -11.48 -5.04
C THR A 28 -12.75 -12.97 -5.23
N ASN A 29 -11.49 -13.38 -5.13
CA ASN A 29 -10.99 -14.73 -5.33
C ASN A 29 -11.20 -15.64 -4.10
N GLN A 30 -12.43 -15.74 -3.62
CA GLN A 30 -12.79 -16.47 -2.40
C GLN A 30 -13.12 -17.95 -2.63
N SER A 31 -12.78 -18.53 -3.78
CA SER A 31 -12.80 -19.98 -3.97
C SER A 31 -11.92 -20.38 -5.15
N ALA A 32 -11.44 -21.63 -5.18
CA ALA A 32 -10.74 -22.16 -6.36
C ALA A 32 -11.64 -22.19 -7.61
N GLN A 33 -12.96 -22.34 -7.43
CA GLN A 33 -13.95 -22.27 -8.51
C GLN A 33 -14.04 -20.85 -9.07
N PHE A 34 -13.93 -19.83 -8.23
CA PHE A 34 -13.89 -18.44 -8.69
C PHE A 34 -12.71 -18.21 -9.62
N THR A 35 -11.52 -18.72 -9.33
CA THR A 35 -10.37 -18.58 -10.25
C THR A 35 -10.63 -19.20 -11.63
N ARG A 36 -11.52 -20.20 -11.72
CA ARG A 36 -11.87 -20.86 -12.99
C ARG A 36 -12.95 -20.12 -13.77
N THR A 37 -13.96 -19.57 -13.09
CA THR A 37 -15.14 -19.00 -13.75
C THR A 37 -15.20 -17.47 -13.67
N MET A 38 -14.43 -16.86 -12.79
CA MET A 38 -14.39 -15.44 -12.45
C MET A 38 -15.76 -14.84 -12.10
N ASN A 39 -16.72 -15.70 -11.75
CA ASN A 39 -18.07 -15.33 -11.35
C ASN A 39 -18.69 -16.46 -10.53
N ARG A 40 -19.07 -16.15 -9.27
CA ARG A 40 -19.71 -17.07 -8.33
C ARG A 40 -20.88 -16.44 -7.56
N ASN A 41 -21.30 -15.21 -7.89
CA ASN A 41 -22.31 -14.45 -7.13
C ASN A 41 -23.69 -15.13 -7.08
N ALA A 42 -24.00 -16.02 -8.03
CA ALA A 42 -25.22 -16.83 -8.05
C ALA A 42 -24.96 -18.30 -7.65
N SER A 43 -23.86 -18.60 -6.97
CA SER A 43 -23.47 -19.97 -6.64
C SER A 43 -24.56 -20.69 -5.84
N THR A 44 -24.73 -21.96 -6.18
CA THR A 44 -25.54 -22.95 -5.45
C THR A 44 -24.67 -24.10 -4.94
N ASP A 45 -23.35 -24.01 -5.10
CA ASP A 45 -22.38 -24.98 -4.59
C ASP A 45 -21.91 -24.56 -3.19
N LEU A 46 -20.94 -25.28 -2.61
CA LEU A 46 -20.49 -25.00 -1.25
C LEU A 46 -19.84 -23.61 -1.08
N ASP A 47 -19.18 -23.05 -2.09
CA ASP A 47 -18.62 -21.69 -2.00
C ASP A 47 -19.71 -20.59 -1.94
N ALA A 48 -20.98 -20.96 -2.14
CA ALA A 48 -22.11 -20.09 -1.84
C ALA A 48 -22.13 -19.63 -0.38
N VAL A 49 -21.42 -20.32 0.54
CA VAL A 49 -21.13 -19.80 1.89
C VAL A 49 -20.62 -18.36 1.84
N TYR A 50 -19.68 -18.03 0.94
CA TYR A 50 -19.19 -16.66 0.77
C TYR A 50 -20.07 -15.83 -0.18
N TYR A 51 -20.36 -16.39 -1.36
CA TYR A 51 -20.91 -15.61 -2.47
C TYR A 51 -22.43 -15.43 -2.42
N ASN A 52 -23.17 -16.44 -1.97
CA ASN A 52 -24.63 -16.46 -1.98
C ASN A 52 -25.19 -17.46 -0.93
N PRO A 53 -25.19 -17.12 0.37
CA PRO A 53 -25.56 -18.09 1.41
C PRO A 53 -26.97 -18.70 1.21
N ALA A 54 -27.90 -17.96 0.59
CA ALA A 54 -29.23 -18.47 0.25
C ALA A 54 -29.19 -19.64 -0.77
N GLY A 55 -28.19 -19.67 -1.65
CA GLY A 55 -27.93 -20.72 -2.62
C GLY A 55 -27.65 -22.09 -1.97
N LEU A 56 -27.20 -22.13 -0.72
CA LEU A 56 -26.98 -23.38 0.03
C LEU A 56 -28.26 -24.21 0.23
N SER A 57 -29.43 -23.58 0.09
CA SER A 57 -30.72 -24.29 0.09
C SER A 57 -30.86 -25.32 -1.03
N ARG A 58 -30.03 -25.22 -2.08
CA ARG A 58 -30.00 -26.12 -3.24
C ARG A 58 -29.09 -27.33 -3.04
N LEU A 59 -28.28 -27.38 -1.99
CA LEU A 59 -27.49 -28.57 -1.66
C LEU A 59 -28.41 -29.76 -1.34
N ASN A 60 -27.92 -30.97 -1.59
CA ASN A 60 -28.56 -32.18 -1.09
C ASN A 60 -28.34 -32.29 0.42
N ASP A 61 -29.18 -33.07 1.11
CA ASP A 61 -29.00 -33.29 2.55
C ASP A 61 -27.64 -33.93 2.81
N GLY A 62 -26.90 -33.39 3.77
CA GLY A 62 -25.56 -33.88 4.07
C GLY A 62 -24.62 -32.82 4.66
N LEU A 63 -23.43 -33.30 4.97
CA LEU A 63 -22.30 -32.51 5.46
C LEU A 63 -21.31 -32.28 4.32
N TYR A 64 -20.94 -31.02 4.11
CA TYR A 64 -20.06 -30.57 3.03
C TYR A 64 -18.85 -29.85 3.60
N PHE A 65 -17.69 -30.09 2.99
CA PHE A 65 -16.44 -29.40 3.30
C PHE A 65 -15.74 -28.96 2.01
N HIS A 66 -15.11 -27.79 2.05
CA HIS A 66 -14.31 -27.24 0.97
C HIS A 66 -13.05 -26.64 1.57
N ILE A 67 -11.92 -27.08 1.04
CA ILE A 67 -10.60 -26.58 1.41
C ILE A 67 -9.90 -26.27 0.10
N SER A 68 -9.47 -25.02 -0.05
CA SER A 68 -8.62 -24.60 -1.15
C SER A 68 -7.52 -23.68 -0.63
N ASN A 69 -6.40 -23.64 -1.35
CA ASN A 69 -5.37 -22.65 -1.13
C ASN A 69 -5.00 -22.03 -2.47
N GLN A 70 -4.87 -20.71 -2.48
CA GLN A 70 -4.31 -19.96 -3.59
C GLN A 70 -2.94 -19.44 -3.20
N MET A 71 -2.11 -19.22 -4.21
CA MET A 71 -0.78 -18.68 -4.09
C MET A 71 -0.70 -17.48 -5.01
N ILE A 72 -0.21 -16.35 -4.50
CA ILE A 72 -0.16 -15.07 -5.20
C ILE A 72 1.31 -14.68 -5.35
N TRP A 73 1.73 -14.42 -6.57
CA TRP A 73 3.03 -13.83 -6.89
C TRP A 73 2.80 -12.74 -7.93
N GLN A 74 3.36 -11.56 -7.70
CA GLN A 74 3.22 -10.43 -8.61
C GLN A 74 4.38 -9.46 -8.41
N THR A 75 4.92 -8.95 -9.50
CA THR A 75 5.82 -7.80 -9.47
C THR A 75 5.02 -6.52 -9.70
N LYS A 76 5.24 -5.50 -8.86
CA LYS A 76 4.59 -4.20 -8.89
C LYS A 76 5.63 -3.10 -9.06
N THR A 77 5.73 -2.57 -10.27
CA THR A 77 6.60 -1.44 -10.56
C THR A 77 5.88 -0.12 -10.31
N VAL A 78 6.51 0.75 -9.52
CA VAL A 78 6.12 2.15 -9.37
C VAL A 78 7.08 2.98 -10.19
N ILE A 79 6.55 3.80 -11.10
CA ILE A 79 7.33 4.68 -11.96
C ILE A 79 7.15 6.12 -11.49
N ASN A 80 8.24 6.88 -11.40
CA ASN A 80 8.24 8.28 -11.02
C ASN A 80 9.21 9.10 -11.87
N ASP A 81 8.68 10.09 -12.58
CA ASP A 81 9.46 10.91 -13.51
C ASP A 81 10.07 12.17 -12.86
N LEU A 82 10.18 12.23 -11.53
CA LEU A 82 10.80 13.37 -10.85
C LEU A 82 12.30 13.44 -11.24
N PRO A 83 12.77 14.51 -11.90
CA PRO A 83 14.12 14.54 -12.47
C PRO A 83 15.28 14.44 -11.48
N THR A 84 15.02 14.66 -10.19
CA THR A 84 16.06 14.59 -9.15
C THR A 84 16.27 13.19 -8.61
N LEU A 85 15.39 12.21 -8.90
CA LEU A 85 15.55 10.84 -8.42
C LEU A 85 16.76 10.14 -9.05
N ASN A 86 17.46 9.27 -8.31
CA ASN A 86 18.54 8.46 -8.90
C ASN A 86 18.01 7.39 -9.85
N ARG A 87 16.73 7.03 -9.68
CA ARG A 87 16.00 6.02 -10.44
C ARG A 87 14.56 6.46 -10.65
N ASP A 88 13.99 6.04 -11.76
CA ASP A 88 12.60 6.26 -12.15
C ASP A 88 11.72 5.05 -11.80
N GLU A 89 12.28 3.85 -11.77
CA GLU A 89 11.59 2.60 -11.45
C GLU A 89 11.88 2.08 -10.04
N PHE A 90 10.82 1.72 -9.32
CA PHE A 90 10.87 1.07 -8.01
C PHE A 90 10.08 -0.23 -8.08
N VAL A 91 10.78 -1.36 -7.98
CA VAL A 91 10.21 -2.69 -8.18
C VAL A 91 9.85 -3.31 -6.84
N GLY A 92 8.58 -3.66 -6.68
CA GLY A 92 8.07 -4.35 -5.51
C GLY A 92 7.68 -5.79 -5.82
N ASP A 93 8.25 -6.75 -5.10
CA ASP A 93 7.88 -8.15 -5.24
C ASP A 93 6.83 -8.54 -4.20
N VAL A 94 5.69 -9.03 -4.68
CA VAL A 94 4.56 -9.50 -3.87
C VAL A 94 4.57 -11.01 -3.85
N PHE A 95 4.56 -11.58 -2.65
CA PHE A 95 4.49 -13.02 -2.47
C PHE A 95 3.58 -13.40 -1.29
N ALA A 96 2.53 -14.18 -1.59
CA ALA A 96 1.65 -14.78 -0.59
C ALA A 96 1.45 -16.27 -0.90
N PRO A 97 2.23 -17.17 -0.26
CA PRO A 97 2.16 -18.61 -0.54
C PRO A 97 0.89 -19.27 -0.01
N LEU A 98 0.29 -18.68 1.03
CA LEU A 98 -0.88 -19.21 1.73
C LEU A 98 -2.01 -18.20 1.69
N PHE A 99 -2.99 -18.47 0.83
CA PHE A 99 -4.25 -17.74 0.73
C PHE A 99 -5.40 -18.76 0.77
N PRO A 100 -5.70 -19.32 1.96
CA PRO A 100 -6.61 -20.45 2.10
C PRO A 100 -8.08 -20.01 2.09
N ASN A 101 -8.97 -20.84 1.57
CA ASN A 101 -10.41 -20.73 1.77
C ASN A 101 -10.92 -22.03 2.39
N LEU A 102 -11.65 -21.91 3.49
CA LEU A 102 -12.23 -23.02 4.21
C LEU A 102 -13.74 -22.77 4.29
N TYR A 103 -14.56 -23.67 3.76
CA TYR A 103 -16.01 -23.63 3.90
C TYR A 103 -16.55 -24.93 4.43
N PHE A 104 -17.57 -24.83 5.28
CA PHE A 104 -18.39 -25.96 5.69
C PHE A 104 -19.87 -25.60 5.56
N ALA A 105 -20.68 -26.61 5.27
CA ALA A 105 -22.13 -26.50 5.39
C ALA A 105 -22.73 -27.84 5.80
N TYR A 106 -23.72 -27.79 6.67
CA TYR A 106 -24.59 -28.93 6.98
C TYR A 106 -26.00 -28.59 6.55
N LYS A 107 -26.55 -29.38 5.64
CA LYS A 107 -27.90 -29.19 5.10
C LYS A 107 -28.80 -30.35 5.51
N SER A 108 -29.97 -30.02 6.04
CA SER A 108 -31.00 -30.98 6.46
C SER A 108 -32.39 -30.42 6.11
N GLY A 109 -33.07 -31.04 5.15
CA GLY A 109 -34.39 -30.62 4.70
C GLY A 109 -34.44 -29.19 4.16
N LYS A 110 -35.04 -28.28 4.93
CA LYS A 110 -35.18 -26.86 4.54
C LYS A 110 -34.10 -25.94 5.12
N ILE A 111 -33.25 -26.45 6.01
CA ILE A 111 -32.27 -25.66 6.75
C ILE A 111 -30.87 -26.02 6.27
N ALA A 112 -30.01 -25.02 6.11
CA ALA A 112 -28.56 -25.21 6.04
C ALA A 112 -27.86 -24.28 7.03
N VAL A 113 -26.94 -24.84 7.82
CA VAL A 113 -26.02 -24.10 8.67
C VAL A 113 -24.66 -24.10 8.00
N SER A 114 -23.96 -22.97 8.02
CA SER A 114 -22.70 -22.81 7.32
C SER A 114 -21.71 -21.95 8.07
N GLY A 115 -20.44 -22.10 7.70
CA GLY A 115 -19.41 -21.16 8.08
C GLY A 115 -18.20 -21.23 7.16
N GLY A 116 -17.41 -20.17 7.22
CA GLY A 116 -16.29 -19.93 6.34
C GLY A 116 -15.14 -19.23 7.03
N PHE A 117 -13.94 -19.49 6.55
CA PHE A 117 -12.74 -18.74 6.89
C PHE A 117 -11.89 -18.51 5.64
N GLU A 118 -11.54 -17.26 5.38
CA GLU A 118 -10.76 -16.86 4.22
C GLU A 118 -10.08 -15.51 4.43
N PRO A 119 -8.94 -15.24 3.76
CA PRO A 119 -8.46 -13.88 3.60
C PRO A 119 -9.37 -13.12 2.61
N ILE A 120 -10.16 -12.19 3.14
CA ILE A 120 -11.14 -11.41 2.37
C ILE A 120 -10.53 -10.17 1.71
N GLY A 121 -9.27 -9.85 2.01
CA GLY A 121 -8.64 -8.62 1.53
C GLY A 121 -7.14 -8.56 1.79
N GLY A 122 -6.50 -7.60 1.15
CA GLY A 122 -5.05 -7.46 1.13
C GLY A 122 -4.40 -8.36 0.07
N GLY A 123 -3.07 -8.44 0.08
CA GLY A 123 -2.28 -9.10 -0.96
C GLY A 123 -1.02 -9.81 -0.48
N GLY A 124 -0.82 -9.91 0.84
CA GLY A 124 0.44 -10.39 1.43
C GLY A 124 1.45 -9.26 1.66
N SER A 125 2.73 -9.61 1.64
CA SER A 125 3.86 -8.68 1.70
C SER A 125 4.25 -8.23 0.30
N ALA A 126 4.56 -6.94 0.15
CA ALA A 126 5.23 -6.34 -0.99
C ALA A 126 6.57 -5.77 -0.50
N ILE A 127 7.67 -6.31 -1.04
CA ILE A 127 9.03 -5.88 -0.68
C ILE A 127 9.56 -5.02 -1.81
N TYR A 128 9.91 -3.79 -1.48
CA TYR A 128 10.61 -2.85 -2.34
C TYR A 128 12.02 -2.66 -1.79
N GLU A 129 12.98 -3.40 -2.35
CA GLU A 129 14.41 -3.37 -1.96
C GLU A 129 15.01 -1.96 -2.07
N ASP A 130 14.48 -1.17 -3.00
CA ASP A 130 14.90 0.21 -3.27
C ASP A 130 14.01 1.26 -2.57
N GLY A 131 13.15 0.82 -1.66
CA GLY A 131 12.13 1.66 -1.03
C GLY A 131 11.07 2.14 -2.01
N LEU A 132 10.42 3.27 -1.67
CA LEU A 132 9.43 3.92 -2.53
C LEU A 132 9.95 5.29 -2.98
N PRO A 133 9.46 5.83 -4.11
CA PRO A 133 9.85 7.17 -4.55
C PRO A 133 9.65 8.23 -3.45
N SER A 134 8.60 8.09 -2.64
CA SER A 134 8.31 8.99 -1.52
C SER A 134 9.40 9.04 -0.44
N PHE A 135 10.23 8.00 -0.32
CA PHE A 135 11.36 7.95 0.62
C PHE A 135 12.55 8.73 0.03
N GLU A 136 12.79 8.58 -1.27
CA GLU A 136 13.92 9.22 -1.97
C GLU A 136 13.66 10.71 -2.29
N MET A 137 12.43 11.08 -2.62
CA MET A 137 12.01 12.45 -2.97
C MET A 137 12.53 13.56 -2.03
N PRO A 138 12.39 13.48 -0.70
CA PRO A 138 12.91 14.52 0.19
C PRO A 138 14.45 14.62 0.18
N VAL A 139 15.15 13.50 -0.06
CA VAL A 139 16.62 13.47 -0.15
C VAL A 139 17.09 14.03 -1.48
N SER A 140 16.42 13.63 -2.57
CA SER A 140 16.73 14.11 -3.92
C SER A 140 16.56 15.62 -4.06
N GLY A 141 15.59 16.19 -3.36
CA GLY A 141 15.38 17.63 -3.27
C GLY A 141 16.55 18.40 -2.66
N LEU A 142 17.44 17.75 -1.90
CA LEU A 142 18.64 18.40 -1.34
C LEU A 142 19.63 18.82 -2.43
N VAL A 143 19.66 18.12 -3.56
CA VAL A 143 20.61 18.40 -4.65
C VAL A 143 20.51 19.86 -5.13
N PRO A 144 19.35 20.31 -5.66
CA PRO A 144 19.20 21.70 -6.06
C PRO A 144 19.20 22.68 -4.87
N GLN A 145 18.76 22.26 -3.68
CA GLN A 145 18.71 23.14 -2.51
C GLN A 145 20.10 23.49 -1.95
N LEU A 146 21.03 22.53 -1.99
CA LEU A 146 22.39 22.70 -1.47
C LEU A 146 23.41 23.07 -2.55
N GLY A 147 23.00 23.06 -3.83
CA GLY A 147 23.88 23.29 -4.97
C GLY A 147 24.93 22.19 -5.16
N VAL A 148 24.65 20.98 -4.66
CA VAL A 148 25.53 19.81 -4.75
C VAL A 148 25.27 19.05 -6.07
N GLN A 149 26.18 18.17 -6.49
CA GLN A 149 26.07 17.44 -7.75
C GLN A 149 25.26 16.13 -7.63
N GLY A 150 25.19 15.53 -6.45
CA GLY A 150 24.48 14.27 -6.26
C GLY A 150 24.24 13.90 -4.80
N TYR A 151 23.50 12.81 -4.62
CA TYR A 151 23.15 12.23 -3.33
C TYR A 151 23.16 10.71 -3.43
N LYS A 152 23.27 10.04 -2.29
CA LYS A 152 23.03 8.61 -2.13
C LYS A 152 22.37 8.34 -0.79
N LEU A 153 21.66 7.23 -0.74
CA LEU A 153 20.89 6.77 0.41
C LEU A 153 20.78 5.25 0.36
N ASP A 154 20.51 4.65 1.50
CA ASP A 154 20.12 3.25 1.63
C ASP A 154 18.68 3.21 2.14
N THR A 155 17.80 2.52 1.41
CA THR A 155 16.35 2.51 1.67
C THR A 155 15.76 1.16 1.33
N GLU A 156 14.85 0.69 2.18
CA GLU A 156 14.05 -0.52 1.95
C GLU A 156 12.63 -0.26 2.45
N PHE A 157 11.63 -0.90 1.84
CA PHE A 157 10.26 -0.87 2.32
C PHE A 157 9.58 -2.23 2.15
N GLU A 158 9.09 -2.80 3.26
CA GLU A 158 8.18 -3.95 3.27
C GLU A 158 6.78 -3.52 3.74
N GLY A 159 5.81 -3.61 2.84
CA GLY A 159 4.40 -3.41 3.16
C GLY A 159 3.63 -4.73 3.18
N SER A 160 3.13 -5.14 4.34
CA SER A 160 2.26 -6.31 4.49
C SER A 160 0.83 -5.91 4.81
N SER A 161 -0.14 -6.45 4.06
CA SER A 161 -1.56 -6.23 4.30
C SER A 161 -2.37 -7.51 4.11
N VAL A 162 -3.05 -7.96 5.17
CA VAL A 162 -3.92 -9.14 5.15
C VAL A 162 -5.16 -8.93 6.02
N TYR A 163 -6.32 -9.28 5.48
CA TYR A 163 -7.61 -9.21 6.15
C TYR A 163 -8.20 -10.61 6.24
N TYR A 164 -8.24 -11.21 7.42
CA TYR A 164 -8.89 -12.50 7.62
C TYR A 164 -10.34 -12.31 8.00
N ALA A 165 -11.22 -13.12 7.44
CA ALA A 165 -12.63 -13.14 7.76
C ALA A 165 -13.04 -14.52 8.27
N GLY A 166 -13.77 -14.53 9.37
CA GLY A 166 -14.57 -15.68 9.80
C GLY A 166 -16.04 -15.34 9.62
N GLN A 167 -16.83 -16.29 9.11
CA GLN A 167 -18.25 -16.09 8.88
C GLN A 167 -19.07 -17.31 9.26
N ALA A 168 -20.32 -17.07 9.66
CA ALA A 168 -21.30 -18.09 9.94
C ALA A 168 -22.68 -17.64 9.46
N GLY A 169 -23.50 -18.58 9.00
CA GLY A 169 -24.80 -18.27 8.43
C GLY A 169 -25.81 -19.41 8.56
N LEU A 170 -27.08 -19.01 8.59
CA LEU A 170 -28.25 -19.88 8.56
C LEU A 170 -29.05 -19.58 7.28
N THR A 171 -29.33 -20.61 6.52
CA THR A 171 -30.13 -20.56 5.29
C THR A 171 -31.42 -21.34 5.49
N TYR A 172 -32.53 -20.78 5.02
CA TYR A 172 -33.84 -21.41 5.06
C TYR A 172 -34.52 -21.39 3.68
N LYS A 173 -34.97 -22.58 3.25
CA LYS A 173 -35.76 -22.78 2.03
C LYS A 173 -37.23 -22.52 2.33
N LEU A 174 -37.76 -21.38 1.88
CA LEU A 174 -39.18 -21.01 2.02
C LEU A 174 -40.05 -21.85 1.06
N SER A 175 -39.60 -21.99 -0.19
CA SER A 175 -40.26 -22.75 -1.26
C SER A 175 -39.23 -23.32 -2.24
N ASP A 176 -39.68 -24.00 -3.29
CA ASP A 176 -38.77 -24.50 -4.34
C ASP A 176 -38.11 -23.39 -5.16
N MET A 177 -38.68 -22.19 -5.15
CA MET A 177 -38.15 -21.03 -5.86
C MET A 177 -37.45 -20.01 -4.96
N ILE A 178 -37.82 -19.94 -3.67
CA ILE A 178 -37.39 -18.86 -2.77
C ILE A 178 -36.67 -19.44 -1.54
N SER A 179 -35.50 -18.89 -1.26
CA SER A 179 -34.71 -19.15 -0.06
C SER A 179 -34.17 -17.84 0.49
N LEU A 180 -33.98 -17.79 1.80
CA LEU A 180 -33.37 -16.66 2.50
C LEU A 180 -32.17 -17.14 3.30
N ALA A 181 -31.22 -16.24 3.57
CA ALA A 181 -30.14 -16.51 4.48
C ALA A 181 -29.84 -15.30 5.34
N VAL A 182 -29.40 -15.57 6.56
CA VAL A 182 -28.91 -14.57 7.52
C VAL A 182 -27.59 -15.06 8.09
N GLY A 183 -26.63 -14.16 8.26
CA GLY A 183 -25.31 -14.51 8.76
C GLY A 183 -24.53 -13.31 9.24
N GLY A 184 -23.43 -13.59 9.92
CA GLY A 184 -22.47 -12.61 10.40
C GLY A 184 -21.07 -12.94 9.88
N ARG A 185 -20.28 -11.89 9.63
CA ARG A 185 -18.87 -11.98 9.27
C ARG A 185 -18.07 -11.06 10.18
N VAL A 186 -17.00 -11.58 10.75
CA VAL A 186 -16.01 -10.83 11.54
C VAL A 186 -14.75 -10.72 10.70
N VAL A 187 -14.23 -9.50 10.54
CA VAL A 187 -13.03 -9.22 9.76
C VAL A 187 -11.95 -8.69 10.70
N VAL A 188 -10.77 -9.32 10.67
CA VAL A 188 -9.57 -8.89 11.40
C VAL A 188 -8.53 -8.47 10.38
N ALA A 189 -8.17 -7.19 10.42
CA ALA A 189 -7.16 -6.60 9.54
C ALA A 189 -5.81 -6.52 10.26
N LYS A 190 -4.76 -7.01 9.62
CA LYS A 190 -3.37 -6.81 10.04
C LYS A 190 -2.61 -6.12 8.91
N ASN A 191 -2.13 -4.91 9.20
CA ASN A 191 -1.28 -4.15 8.31
C ASN A 191 0.05 -3.89 9.02
N THR A 192 1.16 -4.14 8.35
CA THR A 192 2.51 -3.91 8.86
C THR A 192 3.28 -3.17 7.79
N TYR A 193 3.96 -2.11 8.18
CA TYR A 193 4.82 -1.33 7.32
C TYR A 193 6.17 -1.27 8.02
N ASP A 194 7.14 -1.96 7.45
CA ASP A 194 8.53 -1.95 7.89
C ASP A 194 9.38 -1.36 6.77
N GLY A 195 10.53 -0.82 7.11
CA GLY A 195 11.38 -0.13 6.17
C GLY A 195 12.27 0.90 6.84
N TYR A 196 13.25 1.37 6.08
CA TYR A 196 14.21 2.33 6.57
C TYR A 196 14.66 3.30 5.48
N LEU A 197 15.26 4.40 5.95
CA LEU A 197 16.01 5.36 5.14
C LEU A 197 17.23 5.77 5.95
N LYS A 198 18.42 5.43 5.45
CA LYS A 198 19.71 5.54 6.14
C LYS A 198 20.80 6.04 5.21
N ASP A 199 21.95 6.33 5.80
CA ASP A 199 23.21 6.64 5.10
C ASP A 199 23.08 7.72 4.03
N ILE A 200 22.25 8.72 4.31
CA ILE A 200 22.07 9.90 3.47
C ILE A 200 23.39 10.64 3.35
N MET A 201 23.90 10.74 2.14
CA MET A 201 25.12 11.48 1.80
C MET A 201 24.89 12.34 0.57
N VAL A 202 25.62 13.45 0.50
CA VAL A 202 25.66 14.38 -0.64
C VAL A 202 27.10 14.55 -1.11
N THR A 203 27.27 15.00 -2.35
CA THR A 203 28.59 15.27 -2.92
C THR A 203 28.56 16.53 -3.79
N GLU A 204 29.53 17.42 -3.58
CA GLU A 204 29.72 18.64 -4.39
C GLU A 204 30.51 18.34 -5.67
N ASP A 205 31.37 17.32 -5.68
CA ASP A 205 32.34 17.04 -6.74
C ASP A 205 32.18 15.65 -7.39
N GLY A 206 31.16 14.89 -6.98
CA GLY A 206 30.88 13.54 -7.47
C GLY A 206 31.76 12.44 -6.87
N THR A 207 32.76 12.78 -6.04
CA THR A 207 33.74 11.81 -5.50
C THR A 207 33.81 11.80 -3.98
N ASN A 208 33.74 12.96 -3.34
CA ASN A 208 33.75 13.11 -1.90
C ASN A 208 32.32 13.13 -1.36
N TRP A 209 31.97 12.06 -0.64
CA TRP A 209 30.65 11.87 -0.06
C TRP A 209 30.66 12.23 1.43
N VAL A 210 29.79 13.17 1.81
CA VAL A 210 29.66 13.63 3.20
C VAL A 210 28.19 13.65 3.60
N THR A 211 27.91 13.60 4.90
CA THR A 211 26.53 13.81 5.37
C THR A 211 26.10 15.26 5.09
N PRO A 212 24.80 15.53 4.87
CA PRO A 212 24.32 16.90 4.65
C PRO A 212 24.73 17.88 5.76
N GLY A 213 24.76 17.42 7.01
CA GLY A 213 25.22 18.23 8.15
C GLY A 213 26.71 18.57 8.08
N ALA A 214 27.56 17.62 7.68
CA ALA A 214 29.00 17.87 7.50
C ALA A 214 29.25 18.84 6.34
N TYR A 215 28.52 18.71 5.23
CA TYR A 215 28.57 19.67 4.11
C TYR A 215 28.23 21.09 4.56
N LEU A 216 27.08 21.27 5.21
CA LEU A 216 26.65 22.59 5.71
C LEU A 216 27.64 23.19 6.72
N THR A 217 28.25 22.36 7.56
CA THR A 217 29.30 22.79 8.49
C THR A 217 30.54 23.27 7.74
N GLY A 218 30.95 22.56 6.69
CA GLY A 218 32.05 22.97 5.80
C GLY A 218 31.79 24.33 5.14
N VAL A 219 30.60 24.50 4.57
CA VAL A 219 30.16 25.78 3.97
C VAL A 219 30.17 26.91 5.01
N ALA A 220 29.63 26.68 6.21
CA ALA A 220 29.60 27.67 7.28
C ALA A 220 31.01 28.08 7.73
N ASN A 221 31.95 27.14 7.81
CA ASN A 221 33.34 27.43 8.15
C ASN A 221 34.03 28.27 7.08
N THR A 222 33.84 27.94 5.79
CA THR A 222 34.38 28.73 4.67
C THR A 222 33.81 30.16 4.67
N LEU A 223 32.51 30.32 4.87
CA LEU A 223 31.88 31.64 4.96
C LEU A 223 32.38 32.42 6.18
N SER A 224 32.54 31.78 7.34
CA SER A 224 33.05 32.42 8.55
C SER A 224 34.51 32.85 8.41
N ALA A 225 35.35 32.02 7.79
CA ALA A 225 36.74 32.36 7.47
C ALA A 225 36.82 33.52 6.47
N THR A 226 35.97 33.50 5.44
CA THR A 226 35.87 34.58 4.45
C THR A 226 35.45 35.89 5.12
N ALA A 227 34.40 35.87 5.94
CA ALA A 227 33.96 37.05 6.71
C ALA A 227 35.08 37.61 7.60
N SER A 228 35.80 36.72 8.30
CA SER A 228 36.95 37.11 9.13
C SER A 228 38.07 37.74 8.30
N SER A 229 38.34 37.23 7.09
CA SER A 229 39.35 37.79 6.18
C SER A 229 38.98 39.17 5.63
N LEU A 230 37.69 39.48 5.54
CA LEU A 230 37.18 40.77 5.08
C LEU A 230 37.08 41.81 6.21
N GLN A 231 37.08 41.38 7.49
CA GLN A 231 36.94 42.27 8.63
C GLN A 231 37.96 43.44 8.66
N PRO A 232 39.26 43.24 8.35
CA PRO A 232 40.23 44.35 8.31
C PRO A 232 39.91 45.42 7.25
N ILE A 233 39.31 45.03 6.13
CA ILE A 233 38.89 45.95 5.06
C ILE A 233 37.67 46.77 5.51
N ILE A 234 36.74 46.10 6.22
CA ILE A 234 35.54 46.73 6.80
C ILE A 234 35.95 47.74 7.88
N ASP A 235 36.82 47.35 8.81
CA ASP A 235 37.31 48.21 9.89
C ASP A 235 38.08 49.43 9.37
N ALA A 236 38.77 49.29 8.22
CA ALA A 236 39.46 50.37 7.53
C ALA A 236 38.54 51.28 6.71
N ASN A 237 37.22 51.01 6.66
CA ASN A 237 36.24 51.69 5.80
C ASN A 237 36.68 51.74 4.32
N ALA A 238 37.39 50.69 3.87
CA ALA A 238 38.02 50.63 2.56
C ALA A 238 37.15 49.87 1.54
N GLY A 239 35.85 49.76 1.76
CA GLY A 239 34.92 49.03 0.89
C GLY A 239 34.79 49.59 -0.54
N SER A 240 35.24 50.83 -0.78
CA SER A 240 35.30 51.46 -2.10
C SER A 240 36.66 51.32 -2.80
N TYR A 241 37.65 50.70 -2.15
CA TYR A 241 39.01 50.60 -2.67
C TYR A 241 39.10 49.44 -3.67
N THR A 242 39.87 49.60 -4.74
CA THR A 242 40.20 48.51 -5.65
C THR A 242 41.12 47.49 -4.97
N LEU A 243 41.19 46.26 -5.50
CA LEU A 243 42.14 45.23 -5.02
C LEU A 243 43.58 45.76 -4.94
N SER A 244 44.01 46.51 -5.96
CA SER A 244 45.34 47.14 -5.99
C SER A 244 45.53 48.22 -4.91
N GLN A 245 44.49 48.98 -4.59
CA GLN A 245 44.52 49.98 -3.51
C GLN A 245 44.55 49.33 -2.13
N LEU A 246 43.83 48.21 -1.93
CA LEU A 246 43.84 47.45 -0.68
C LEU A 246 45.20 46.79 -0.42
N GLN A 247 45.86 46.26 -1.47
CA GLN A 247 47.23 45.74 -1.38
C GLN A 247 48.25 46.84 -1.09
N ALA A 248 48.14 47.99 -1.77
CA ALA A 248 49.02 49.14 -1.53
C ALA A 248 48.86 49.75 -0.12
N ALA A 249 47.64 49.71 0.43
CA ALA A 249 47.33 50.19 1.77
C ALA A 249 47.68 49.17 2.88
N GLY A 250 48.19 47.98 2.53
CA GLY A 250 48.55 46.93 3.49
C GLY A 250 47.36 46.20 4.11
N HIS A 251 46.16 46.36 3.54
CA HIS A 251 44.93 45.69 4.01
C HIS A 251 44.73 44.29 3.38
N LEU A 252 45.50 43.95 2.33
CA LEU A 252 45.56 42.63 1.71
C LEU A 252 47.02 42.25 1.43
N THR A 253 47.37 40.98 1.68
CA THR A 253 48.62 40.40 1.21
C THR A 253 48.48 39.96 -0.25
N ALA A 254 49.56 40.11 -1.03
CA ALA A 254 49.62 39.69 -2.43
C ALA A 254 49.64 38.16 -2.58
#